data_AF-A0A4R9FR54-F1
#
_entry.id   AF-A0A4R9FR54-F1
#
_cell.length_a   1.000
_cell.length_b   1.000
_cell.length_c   1.000
_cell.angle_alpha   90.00
_cell.angle_beta   90.00
_cell.angle_gamma   90.00
#
_symmetry.space_group_name_H-M   'P 1'
#
loop_
_entity.id
_entity.type
_entity.pdbx_description
1 polymer ?
#
loop_
_entity_poly.entity_id
_entity_poly.type
_entity_poly.pdbx_seq_one_letter_code
_entity_poly.pdbx_strand_id
1 'polypeptide(L)'
;MRQKFRYAIILLMSQIALNCDSSGELASRAREKESQGNTAEALYYYDLALRENSENFTANKNLGILLAESGQAPGSAALYLEKALKKDPKNPEILLYLLEIYLKAGSKAETDSVLKGFSESWDKDRESLAQFLTSCILESKKNPSERKRFQENRIPFSNPASSRLFKLCEEKVYEEAHPK
;
A
#
# COMPACT_ATOMS: atom_id res chain seq x y z
N MET A 1 37.47 -16.98 36.63
CA MET A 1 36.65 -15.92 36.00
C MET A 1 36.57 -16.01 34.47
N ARG A 2 37.67 -16.23 33.74
CA ARG A 2 37.69 -16.28 32.25
C ARG A 2 36.84 -17.39 31.60
N GLN A 3 36.68 -18.53 32.26
CA GLN A 3 35.95 -19.68 31.71
C GLN A 3 34.42 -19.48 31.73
N LYS A 4 33.89 -18.90 32.81
CA LYS A 4 32.45 -18.54 32.92
C LYS A 4 32.03 -17.48 31.90
N PHE A 5 32.93 -16.55 31.57
CA PHE A 5 32.72 -15.54 30.51
C PHE A 5 32.69 -16.15 29.11
N ARG A 6 33.53 -17.15 28.83
CA ARG A 6 33.51 -17.89 27.55
C ARG A 6 32.22 -18.67 27.35
N TYR A 7 31.72 -19.34 28.39
CA TYR A 7 30.42 -20.03 28.33
C TYR A 7 29.25 -19.06 28.16
N ALA A 8 29.29 -17.89 28.81
CA ALA A 8 28.27 -16.86 28.65
C ALA A 8 28.25 -16.29 27.21
N ILE A 9 29.41 -16.06 26.59
CA ILE A 9 29.49 -15.60 25.19
C ILE A 9 29.02 -16.68 24.23
N ILE A 10 29.36 -17.95 24.45
CA ILE A 10 28.91 -19.07 23.59
C ILE A 10 27.39 -19.26 23.71
N LEU A 11 26.83 -19.16 24.93
CA LEU A 11 25.39 -19.22 25.14
C LEU A 11 24.66 -18.01 24.52
N LEU A 12 25.22 -16.80 24.64
CA LEU A 12 24.67 -15.58 24.03
C LEU A 12 24.69 -15.65 22.50
N MET A 13 25.79 -16.14 21.90
CA MET A 13 25.91 -16.36 20.45
C MET A 13 24.97 -17.48 19.97
N SER A 14 24.73 -18.52 20.77
CA SER A 14 23.76 -19.57 20.45
C SER A 14 22.31 -19.07 20.44
N GLN A 15 21.96 -18.14 21.34
CA GLN A 15 20.63 -17.52 21.35
C GLN A 15 20.44 -16.54 20.19
N ILE A 16 21.50 -15.85 19.76
CA ILE A 16 21.47 -14.99 18.55
C ILE A 16 21.41 -15.84 17.28
N ALA A 17 22.03 -17.03 17.26
CA ALA A 17 21.98 -17.97 16.14
C ALA A 17 20.65 -18.74 16.01
N LEU A 18 19.75 -18.66 16.99
CA LEU A 18 18.48 -19.40 17.01
C LEU A 18 17.29 -18.66 16.39
N ASN A 19 17.42 -17.37 16.09
CA ASN A 19 16.37 -16.58 15.41
C ASN A 19 16.97 -15.72 14.30
N CYS A 20 17.45 -16.36 13.23
CA CYS A 20 17.73 -15.64 12.00
C CYS A 20 16.39 -15.35 11.32
N ASP A 21 15.89 -14.12 11.44
CA ASP A 21 14.71 -13.66 10.69
C ASP A 21 15.09 -13.53 9.20
N SER A 22 14.85 -14.59 8.42
CA SER A 22 15.07 -14.62 6.97
C SER A 22 13.93 -14.00 6.16
N SER A 23 12.89 -13.45 6.81
CA SER A 23 11.76 -12.86 6.11
C SER A 23 12.17 -11.72 5.18
N GLY A 24 13.22 -10.96 5.53
CA GLY A 24 13.77 -9.91 4.68
C GLY A 24 14.41 -10.43 3.39
N GLU A 25 15.06 -11.60 3.45
CA GLU A 25 15.64 -12.27 2.28
C GLU A 25 14.53 -12.82 1.37
N LEU A 26 13.55 -13.50 1.97
CA LEU A 26 12.37 -14.01 1.26
C LEU A 26 11.60 -12.88 0.58
N ALA A 27 11.36 -11.76 1.27
CA ALA A 27 10.70 -10.59 0.69
C ALA A 27 11.52 -9.94 -0.44
N SER A 28 12.86 -10.01 -0.38
CA SER A 28 13.73 -9.52 -1.45
C SER A 28 13.69 -10.43 -2.67
N ARG A 29 13.67 -11.75 -2.47
CA ARG A 29 13.46 -12.72 -3.54
C ARG A 29 12.09 -12.60 -4.19
N ALA A 30 11.04 -12.32 -3.40
CA ALA A 30 9.72 -12.04 -3.91
C ALA A 30 9.71 -10.82 -4.85
N ARG A 31 10.36 -9.71 -4.45
CA ARG A 31 10.52 -8.52 -5.30
C ARG A 31 11.28 -8.80 -6.59
N GLU A 32 12.32 -9.64 -6.52
CA GLU A 32 13.05 -10.06 -7.71
C GLU A 32 12.12 -10.79 -8.69
N LYS A 33 11.34 -11.76 -8.19
CA LYS A 33 10.37 -12.49 -9.01
C LYS A 33 9.26 -11.59 -9.56
N GLU A 34 8.78 -10.64 -8.78
CA GLU A 34 7.84 -9.61 -9.21
C GLU A 34 8.42 -8.79 -10.38
N SER A 35 9.67 -8.33 -10.27
CA SER A 35 10.35 -7.57 -11.33
C SER A 35 10.57 -8.35 -12.63
N GLN A 36 10.63 -9.68 -12.54
CA GLN A 36 10.72 -10.59 -13.69
C GLN A 36 9.35 -10.88 -14.32
N GLY A 37 8.26 -10.35 -13.77
CA GLY A 37 6.89 -10.66 -14.18
C GLY A 37 6.38 -12.02 -13.67
N ASN A 38 7.14 -12.70 -12.81
CA ASN A 38 6.78 -14.00 -12.24
C ASN A 38 5.90 -13.81 -11.00
N THR A 39 4.69 -13.27 -11.18
CA THR A 39 3.77 -12.92 -10.08
C THR A 39 3.45 -14.10 -9.16
N ALA A 40 3.28 -15.31 -9.69
CA ALA A 40 2.99 -16.50 -8.88
C ALA A 40 4.12 -16.83 -7.90
N GLU A 41 5.39 -16.75 -8.35
CA GLU A 41 6.54 -16.95 -7.47
C GLU A 41 6.70 -15.80 -6.47
N ALA A 42 6.42 -14.56 -6.88
CA ALA A 42 6.44 -13.41 -5.98
C ALA A 42 5.47 -13.59 -4.80
N LEU A 43 4.21 -13.97 -5.10
CA LEU A 43 3.20 -14.27 -4.09
C LEU A 43 3.64 -15.39 -3.14
N TYR A 44 4.25 -16.46 -3.69
CA TYR A 44 4.78 -17.56 -2.89
C TYR A 44 5.86 -17.09 -1.91
N TYR A 45 6.86 -16.32 -2.37
CA TYR A 45 7.93 -15.84 -1.49
C TYR A 45 7.46 -14.79 -0.48
N TYR A 46 6.47 -13.96 -0.83
CA TYR A 46 5.85 -13.06 0.15
C TYR A 46 5.10 -13.84 1.24
N ASP A 47 4.35 -14.89 0.88
CA ASP A 47 3.68 -15.75 1.86
C ASP A 47 4.70 -16.41 2.80
N LEU A 48 5.80 -16.96 2.27
CA LEU A 48 6.88 -17.51 3.08
C LEU A 48 7.47 -16.46 4.03
N ALA A 49 7.75 -15.24 3.54
CA ALA A 49 8.26 -14.16 4.38
C ALA A 49 7.32 -13.84 5.54
N LEU A 50 6.00 -13.84 5.29
CA LEU A 50 4.99 -13.56 6.31
C LEU A 50 4.75 -14.73 7.28
N ARG A 51 5.05 -15.97 6.88
CA ARG A 51 5.06 -17.12 7.81
C ARG A 51 6.21 -17.05 8.80
N GLU A 52 7.36 -16.55 8.38
CA GLU A 52 8.52 -16.34 9.26
C GLU A 52 8.35 -15.10 10.14
N ASN A 53 7.91 -13.99 9.53
CA ASN A 53 7.63 -12.76 10.23
C ASN A 53 6.37 -12.10 9.68
N SER A 54 5.26 -12.30 10.39
CA SER A 54 3.96 -11.74 10.01
C SER A 54 3.89 -10.21 9.95
N GLU A 55 4.89 -9.53 10.54
CA GLU A 55 5.04 -8.08 10.60
C GLU A 55 6.08 -7.54 9.61
N ASN A 56 6.61 -8.39 8.71
CA ASN A 56 7.57 -7.96 7.68
C ASN A 56 6.94 -6.87 6.80
N PHE A 57 7.50 -5.67 6.85
CA PHE A 57 6.96 -4.50 6.16
C PHE A 57 6.92 -4.69 4.64
N THR A 58 8.02 -5.16 4.04
CA THR A 58 8.13 -5.31 2.58
C THR A 58 7.13 -6.33 2.06
N ALA A 59 6.99 -7.47 2.75
CA ALA A 59 6.06 -8.51 2.34
C ALA A 59 4.60 -8.06 2.49
N ASN A 60 4.23 -7.45 3.62
CA ASN A 60 2.89 -6.90 3.82
C ASN A 60 2.56 -5.83 2.77
N LYS A 61 3.48 -4.90 2.50
CA LYS A 61 3.28 -3.83 1.51
C LYS A 61 3.06 -4.39 0.11
N ASN A 62 4.01 -5.16 -0.41
CA ASN A 62 3.99 -5.59 -1.80
C ASN A 62 2.92 -6.65 -2.07
N LEU A 63 2.68 -7.57 -1.13
CA LEU A 63 1.56 -8.52 -1.25
C LEU A 63 0.22 -7.79 -1.28
N GLY A 64 0.04 -6.80 -0.40
CA GLY A 64 -1.15 -5.96 -0.38
C GLY A 64 -1.37 -5.20 -1.69
N ILE A 65 -0.32 -4.63 -2.27
CA ILE A 65 -0.34 -3.97 -3.58
C ILE A 65 -0.72 -4.95 -4.69
N LEU A 66 -0.04 -6.10 -4.79
CA LEU A 66 -0.33 -7.10 -5.82
C LEU A 66 -1.78 -7.59 -5.77
N LEU A 67 -2.32 -7.80 -4.56
CA LEU A 67 -3.73 -8.16 -4.38
C LEU A 67 -4.65 -7.02 -4.82
N ALA A 68 -4.38 -5.77 -4.42
CA ALA A 68 -5.16 -4.62 -4.84
C ALA A 68 -5.17 -4.44 -6.37
N GLU A 69 -4.02 -4.62 -7.03
CA GLU A 69 -3.89 -4.52 -8.48
C GLU A 69 -4.57 -5.64 -9.24
N SER A 70 -4.56 -6.85 -8.69
CA SER A 70 -5.32 -7.97 -9.26
C SER A 70 -6.84 -7.73 -9.22
N GLY A 71 -7.30 -6.83 -8.34
CA GLY A 71 -8.72 -6.62 -8.04
C GLY A 71 -9.36 -7.79 -7.29
N GLN A 72 -8.56 -8.80 -6.92
CA GLN A 72 -9.01 -10.00 -6.21
C GLN A 72 -8.78 -9.81 -4.71
N ALA A 73 -9.80 -10.11 -3.91
CA ALA A 73 -9.75 -10.03 -2.45
C ALA A 73 -9.35 -8.63 -1.89
N PRO A 74 -10.13 -7.56 -2.16
CA PRO A 74 -9.83 -6.21 -1.66
C PRO A 74 -9.71 -6.13 -0.12
N GLY A 75 -10.45 -6.97 0.62
CA GLY A 75 -10.31 -7.06 2.08
C GLY A 75 -8.96 -7.60 2.54
N SER A 76 -8.41 -8.61 1.84
CA SER A 76 -7.06 -9.12 2.12
C SER A 76 -6.00 -8.10 1.75
N ALA A 77 -6.17 -7.42 0.61
CA ALA A 77 -5.29 -6.32 0.21
C ALA A 77 -5.22 -5.23 1.29
N ALA A 78 -6.38 -4.76 1.77
CA ALA A 78 -6.46 -3.78 2.83
C ALA A 78 -5.76 -4.25 4.11
N LEU A 79 -6.03 -5.49 4.55
CA LEU A 79 -5.43 -6.05 5.77
C LEU A 79 -3.89 -6.04 5.74
N TYR A 80 -3.28 -6.44 4.62
CA TYR A 80 -1.82 -6.43 4.49
C TYR A 80 -1.27 -5.00 4.39
N LEU A 81 -1.94 -4.13 3.64
CA LEU A 81 -1.55 -2.72 3.53
C LEU A 81 -1.63 -1.98 4.88
N GLU A 82 -2.65 -2.24 5.70
CA GLU A 82 -2.78 -1.67 7.04
C GLU A 82 -1.66 -2.13 7.98
N LYS A 83 -1.26 -3.40 7.92
CA LYS A 83 -0.09 -3.90 8.66
C LYS A 83 1.19 -3.18 8.26
N ALA A 84 1.39 -2.96 6.96
CA ALA A 84 2.54 -2.19 6.47
C ALA A 84 2.45 -0.72 6.92
N LEU A 85 1.27 -0.11 6.84
CA LEU A 85 1.04 1.28 7.26
C LEU A 85 1.36 1.51 8.73
N LYS A 86 1.13 0.53 9.62
CA LYS A 86 1.52 0.65 11.04
C LYS A 86 3.02 0.89 11.24
N LYS A 87 3.88 0.43 10.32
CA LYS A 87 5.33 0.64 10.39
C LYS A 87 5.76 1.95 9.73
N ASP A 88 5.06 2.37 8.69
CA ASP A 88 5.28 3.65 8.00
C ASP A 88 3.95 4.37 7.75
N PRO A 89 3.42 5.10 8.77
CA PRO A 89 2.07 5.67 8.73
C PRO A 89 1.85 6.75 7.66
N LYS A 90 2.94 7.28 7.09
CA LYS A 90 2.91 8.40 6.13
C LYS A 90 3.27 7.95 4.72
N ASN A 91 3.34 6.64 4.48
CA ASN A 91 3.70 6.10 3.19
C ASN A 91 2.64 6.44 2.12
N PRO A 92 2.94 7.33 1.16
CA PRO A 92 1.92 7.80 0.22
C PRO A 92 1.44 6.70 -0.72
N GLU A 93 2.28 5.70 -1.03
CA GLU A 93 1.90 4.58 -1.87
C GLU A 93 0.86 3.71 -1.17
N ILE A 94 1.11 3.31 0.07
CA ILE A 94 0.16 2.51 0.88
C ILE A 94 -1.16 3.26 1.05
N LEU A 95 -1.09 4.55 1.39
CA LEU A 95 -2.28 5.39 1.56
C LEU A 95 -3.12 5.49 0.28
N LEU A 96 -2.50 5.56 -0.91
CA LEU A 96 -3.23 5.60 -2.19
C LEU A 96 -3.98 4.29 -2.49
N TYR A 97 -3.36 3.13 -2.23
CA TYR A 97 -4.05 1.84 -2.42
C TYR A 97 -5.18 1.64 -1.40
N LEU A 98 -4.97 2.01 -0.13
CA LEU A 98 -6.04 1.96 0.88
C LEU A 98 -7.17 2.93 0.54
N LEU A 99 -6.86 4.13 0.06
CA LEU A 99 -7.86 5.08 -0.43
C LEU A 99 -8.68 4.46 -1.56
N GLU A 100 -8.04 3.79 -2.52
CA GLU A 100 -8.75 3.11 -3.61
C GLU A 100 -9.71 2.05 -3.09
N ILE A 101 -9.25 1.19 -2.20
CA ILE A 101 -10.04 0.10 -1.64
C ILE A 101 -11.26 0.66 -0.89
N TYR A 102 -11.05 1.65 -0.02
CA TYR A 102 -12.13 2.19 0.82
C TYR A 102 -13.12 3.09 0.06
N LEU A 103 -12.66 3.85 -0.93
CA LEU A 103 -13.57 4.60 -1.81
C LEU A 103 -14.46 3.66 -2.63
N LYS A 104 -13.92 2.56 -3.16
CA LYS A 104 -14.70 1.56 -3.90
C LYS A 104 -15.68 0.79 -3.01
N ALA A 105 -15.33 0.57 -1.75
CA ALA A 105 -16.20 -0.05 -0.76
C ALA A 105 -17.29 0.89 -0.21
N GLY A 106 -17.15 2.21 -0.40
CA GLY A 106 -18.04 3.21 0.23
C GLY A 106 -17.82 3.34 1.74
N SER A 107 -16.70 2.84 2.25
CA SER A 107 -16.34 2.81 3.66
C SER A 107 -15.83 4.17 4.12
N LYS A 108 -16.77 5.04 4.53
CA LYS A 108 -16.46 6.45 4.88
C LYS A 108 -15.51 6.59 6.06
N ALA A 109 -15.67 5.81 7.12
CA ALA A 109 -14.84 5.91 8.32
C ALA A 109 -13.37 5.58 8.02
N GLU A 110 -13.14 4.53 7.25
CA GLU A 110 -11.81 4.08 6.82
C GLU A 110 -11.19 5.07 5.83
N THR A 111 -12.00 5.64 4.94
CA THR A 111 -11.58 6.73 4.04
C THR A 111 -11.10 7.95 4.84
N ASP A 112 -11.86 8.38 5.85
CA ASP A 112 -11.48 9.51 6.72
C ASP A 112 -10.17 9.23 7.48
N SER A 113 -9.96 7.97 7.91
CA SER A 113 -8.69 7.55 8.52
C SER A 113 -7.51 7.65 7.54
N VAL A 114 -7.70 7.25 6.28
CA VAL A 114 -6.67 7.37 5.24
C VAL A 114 -6.36 8.84 4.91
N LEU A 115 -7.38 9.70 4.83
CA LEU A 115 -7.20 11.14 4.61
C LEU A 115 -6.40 11.80 5.73
N LYS A 116 -6.61 11.37 6.98
CA LYS A 116 -5.77 11.82 8.10
C LYS A 116 -4.30 11.47 7.88
N GLY A 117 -4.01 10.25 7.42
CA GLY A 117 -2.65 9.83 7.07
C GLY A 117 -1.97 10.71 6.02
N PHE A 118 -2.72 11.14 4.99
CA PHE A 118 -2.23 12.12 4.01
C PHE A 118 -1.97 13.49 4.63
N SER A 119 -2.87 13.99 5.48
CA SER A 119 -2.73 15.32 6.10
C SER A 119 -1.49 15.46 7.00
N GLU A 120 -1.07 14.34 7.61
CA GLU A 120 0.11 14.25 8.45
C GLU A 120 1.41 14.05 7.63
N SER A 121 1.29 13.79 6.32
CA SER A 121 2.42 13.65 5.39
C SER A 121 2.97 15.00 4.93
N TRP A 122 4.20 14.97 4.41
CA TRP A 122 4.86 16.14 3.80
C TRP A 122 4.38 16.40 2.36
N ASP A 123 3.72 15.42 1.74
CA ASP A 123 3.30 15.49 0.35
C ASP A 123 1.92 16.14 0.18
N LYS A 124 1.95 17.48 0.03
CA LYS A 124 0.75 18.29 -0.15
C LYS A 124 0.02 18.05 -1.47
N ASP A 125 0.73 17.61 -2.50
CA ASP A 125 0.09 17.32 -3.77
C ASP A 125 -0.75 16.04 -3.69
N ARG A 126 -0.21 14.98 -3.08
CA ARG A 126 -0.96 13.73 -2.86
C ARG A 126 -2.09 13.89 -1.84
N GLU A 127 -1.91 14.74 -0.84
CA GLU A 127 -3.01 15.14 0.05
C GLU A 127 -4.15 15.82 -0.74
N SER A 128 -3.83 16.84 -1.56
CA SER A 128 -4.84 17.53 -2.37
C SER A 128 -5.51 16.60 -3.38
N LEU A 129 -4.76 15.64 -3.93
CA LEU A 129 -5.29 14.61 -4.83
C LEU A 129 -6.27 13.69 -4.11
N ALA A 130 -5.92 13.21 -2.91
CA ALA A 130 -6.78 12.34 -2.13
C ALA A 130 -8.12 13.01 -1.78
N GLN A 131 -8.08 14.29 -1.40
CA GLN A 131 -9.28 15.10 -1.12
C GLN A 131 -10.14 15.31 -2.38
N PHE A 132 -9.51 15.63 -3.51
CA PHE A 132 -10.20 15.78 -4.79
C PHE A 132 -10.91 14.48 -5.21
N LEU A 133 -10.20 13.35 -5.18
CA LEU A 133 -10.74 12.04 -5.54
C LEU A 133 -11.88 11.62 -4.61
N THR A 134 -11.74 11.85 -3.31
CA THR A 134 -12.78 11.53 -2.32
C THR A 134 -14.05 12.33 -2.59
N SER A 135 -13.93 13.65 -2.74
CA SER A 135 -15.07 14.54 -3.02
C SER A 135 -15.75 14.17 -4.35
N CYS A 136 -14.95 13.83 -5.37
CA CYS A 136 -15.48 13.41 -6.66
C CYS A 136 -16.25 12.09 -6.55
N ILE A 137 -15.68 11.07 -5.91
CA ILE A 137 -16.24 9.70 -5.95
C ILE A 137 -17.37 9.51 -4.94
N LEU A 138 -17.25 10.03 -3.72
CA LEU A 138 -18.28 9.85 -2.67
C LEU A 138 -19.39 10.90 -2.77
N GLU A 139 -19.07 12.14 -3.13
CA GLU A 139 -20.02 13.26 -3.11
C GLU A 139 -20.50 13.65 -4.51
N SER A 140 -19.95 13.05 -5.57
CA SER A 140 -20.20 13.46 -6.96
C SER A 140 -19.94 14.96 -7.21
N LYS A 141 -19.04 15.55 -6.42
CA LYS A 141 -18.75 16.98 -6.45
C LYS A 141 -17.78 17.31 -7.58
N LYS A 142 -18.22 18.16 -8.52
CA LYS A 142 -17.37 18.68 -9.58
C LYS A 142 -16.41 19.76 -9.04
N ASN A 143 -15.16 19.66 -9.44
CA ASN A 143 -14.12 20.69 -9.29
C ASN A 143 -13.26 20.73 -10.58
N PRO A 144 -13.73 21.43 -11.63
CA PRO A 144 -13.04 21.47 -12.93
C PRO A 144 -11.62 22.05 -12.87
N SER A 145 -11.36 22.97 -11.93
CA SER A 145 -10.04 23.58 -11.74
C SER A 145 -9.02 22.57 -11.25
N GLU A 146 -9.32 21.82 -10.17
CA GLU A 146 -8.42 20.75 -9.68
C GLU A 146 -8.32 19.61 -10.69
N ARG A 147 -9.43 19.23 -11.35
CA ARG A 147 -9.39 18.25 -12.44
C ARG A 147 -8.36 18.64 -13.51
N LYS A 148 -8.42 19.88 -14.01
CA LYS A 148 -7.48 20.38 -15.02
C LYS A 148 -6.04 20.38 -14.49
N ARG A 149 -5.82 20.87 -13.26
CA ARG A 149 -4.51 20.86 -12.60
C ARG A 149 -3.90 19.45 -12.56
N PHE A 150 -4.68 18.44 -12.19
CA PHE A 150 -4.23 17.05 -12.12
C PHE A 150 -4.02 16.38 -13.48
N GLN A 151 -4.74 16.80 -14.52
CA GLN A 151 -4.48 16.37 -15.89
C GLN A 151 -3.13 16.91 -16.38
N GLU A 152 -2.80 18.16 -16.04
CA GLU A 152 -1.57 18.84 -16.48
C GLU A 152 -0.34 18.37 -15.72
N ASN A 153 -0.40 18.28 -14.38
CA ASN A 153 0.74 17.87 -13.55
C ASN A 153 1.00 16.35 -13.56
N ARG A 154 0.03 15.57 -14.07
CA ARG A 154 0.08 14.10 -14.21
C ARG A 154 0.36 13.32 -12.93
N ILE A 155 0.22 13.92 -11.75
CA ILE A 155 0.40 13.27 -10.45
C ILE A 155 -0.47 12.01 -10.29
N PRO A 156 -1.76 12.00 -10.70
CA PRO A 156 -2.58 10.79 -10.58
C PRO A 156 -2.03 9.60 -11.35
N PHE A 157 -1.27 9.83 -12.43
CA PHE A 157 -0.74 8.77 -13.29
C PHE A 157 0.62 8.22 -12.81
N SER A 158 1.17 8.76 -11.71
CA SER A 158 2.44 8.29 -11.12
C SER A 158 2.28 7.03 -10.27
N ASN A 159 1.05 6.66 -9.91
CA ASN A 159 0.73 5.47 -9.14
C ASN A 159 -0.52 4.77 -9.73
N PRO A 160 -0.54 3.43 -9.84
CA PRO A 160 -1.67 2.70 -10.43
C PRO A 160 -3.01 2.93 -9.71
N ALA A 161 -3.02 3.00 -8.38
CA ALA A 161 -4.25 3.19 -7.61
C ALA A 161 -4.85 4.59 -7.83
N SER A 162 -4.01 5.65 -7.76
CA SER A 162 -4.48 7.01 -8.05
C SER A 162 -4.94 7.17 -9.50
N SER A 163 -4.31 6.46 -10.44
CA SER A 163 -4.69 6.50 -11.85
C SER A 163 -6.08 5.90 -12.06
N ARG A 164 -6.35 4.73 -11.45
CA ARG A 164 -7.67 4.08 -11.49
C ARG A 164 -8.74 4.93 -10.81
N LEU A 165 -8.43 5.55 -9.66
CA LEU A 165 -9.36 6.45 -8.99
C LEU A 165 -9.67 7.70 -9.81
N PHE A 166 -8.67 8.30 -10.45
CA PHE A 166 -8.89 9.46 -11.30
C PHE A 166 -9.78 9.10 -12.49
N LYS A 167 -9.52 7.96 -13.14
CA LYS A 167 -10.39 7.44 -14.21
C LYS A 167 -11.82 7.19 -13.71
N LEU A 168 -12.00 6.59 -12.53
CA LEU A 168 -13.31 6.37 -11.93
C LEU A 168 -14.07 7.69 -11.66
N CYS A 169 -13.36 8.72 -11.21
CA CYS A 169 -13.93 10.06 -11.04
C CYS A 169 -14.39 10.64 -12.38
N GLU A 170 -13.58 10.52 -13.43
CA GLU A 170 -13.95 10.96 -14.79
C GLU A 170 -15.23 10.27 -15.27
N GLU A 171 -15.28 8.94 -15.23
CA GLU A 171 -16.41 8.12 -15.67
C GLU A 171 -17.69 8.40 -14.87
N LYS A 172 -17.57 8.57 -13.55
CA LYS A 172 -18.75 8.71 -12.67
C LYS A 172 -19.34 10.12 -12.67
N VAL A 173 -18.51 11.15 -12.87
CA VAL A 173 -18.90 12.55 -12.61
C VAL A 173 -18.79 13.45 -13.84
N TYR A 174 -17.81 13.22 -14.70
CA TYR A 174 -17.50 14.11 -15.82
C TYR A 174 -17.87 13.54 -17.20
N GLU A 175 -18.04 12.23 -17.34
CA GLU A 175 -18.73 11.69 -18.51
C GLU A 175 -20.20 12.10 -18.46
N GLU A 176 -20.60 12.97 -19.39
CA GLU A 176 -22.01 13.26 -19.64
C GLU A 176 -22.70 11.96 -20.04
N ALA A 177 -23.86 11.65 -19.45
CA ALA A 177 -24.74 10.60 -19.95
C ALA A 177 -25.02 10.90 -21.43
N HIS A 178 -24.31 10.25 -22.34
CA HIS A 178 -24.55 10.40 -23.77
C HIS A 178 -25.97 9.89 -24.01
N PRO A 179 -26.90 10.73 -24.53
CA PRO A 179 -28.19 10.23 -24.97
C PRO A 179 -27.90 9.23 -26.10
N LYS A 180 -28.37 7.99 -25.93
CA LYS A 180 -28.47 7.04 -27.02
C LYS A 180 -29.45 7.54 -28.08
#